data_AF-A0A8S4BYQ2-F1
#
_entry.id   AF-A0A8S4BYQ2-F1
#
_cell.length_a   1.000
_cell.length_b   1.000
_cell.length_c   1.000
_cell.angle_alpha   90.00
_cell.angle_beta   90.00
_cell.angle_gamma   90.00
#
_symmetry.space_group_name_H-M   'P 1'
#
loop_
_entity.id
_entity.type
_entity.pdbx_description
1 polymer ?
#
loop_
_entity_poly.entity_id
_entity_poly.type
_entity_poly.pdbx_seq_one_letter_code
_entity_poly.pdbx_strand_id
1 'polypeptide(L)'
;MLMGKRRDCATSAVLCFTETWLCGSIPDSALQLAGFQLFRADRNTELSGKTKGGGICFYTNSGWCNDVTVIQQHCSPDLETFFINCKPFYSPREFASFILVSVYIPPQANVQDAQRTLADQILRVERTFPDSLVIVLGDFNKGNLTHELPKYRQLIKCPTREENILDHCYTTISNAYHAVPRAALGHSDHVMVHLIPAYRQKLKLCKPAVRTSKQWSSEAVEDLKACLETTDWDVFRTATTSLDEYTETVTSYISFCEDCWIPSRTRVSYNNDKPWFSPKLRQLRLQKEEAFRSGDRDRFKESKYRFSKAVRDAKRLYSENLKKQFSANDSASVWKGLRQITNYKPNPPPLCQRPASGKRAERLLLQI
;
A
#
# COMPACT_ATOMS: atom_id res chain seq x y z
N MET A 1 9.56 -21.50 -27.56
CA MET A 1 9.12 -21.63 -26.15
C MET A 1 10.30 -21.39 -25.17
N LEU A 2 10.84 -20.16 -25.12
CA LEU A 2 12.01 -19.78 -24.30
C LEU A 2 11.65 -19.29 -22.88
N MET A 3 10.38 -18.89 -22.67
CA MET A 3 9.90 -18.26 -21.44
C MET A 3 9.85 -19.20 -20.22
N GLY A 4 9.50 -20.48 -20.42
CA GLY A 4 9.36 -21.45 -19.31
C GLY A 4 10.69 -21.81 -18.61
N LYS A 5 11.84 -21.51 -19.22
CA LYS A 5 13.17 -21.78 -18.63
C LYS A 5 13.72 -20.60 -17.80
N ARG A 6 13.16 -19.39 -17.96
CA ARG A 6 13.59 -18.21 -17.19
C ARG A 6 12.74 -18.10 -15.92
N ARG A 7 13.37 -18.34 -14.76
CA ARG A 7 12.71 -18.35 -13.44
C ARG A 7 11.94 -17.05 -13.15
N ASP A 8 12.52 -15.91 -13.56
CA ASP A 8 11.89 -14.60 -13.42
C ASP A 8 10.52 -14.56 -14.12
N CYS A 9 10.46 -14.94 -15.40
CA CYS A 9 9.22 -14.94 -16.20
C CYS A 9 8.17 -15.92 -15.66
N ALA A 10 8.60 -17.10 -15.20
CA ALA A 10 7.69 -18.11 -14.64
C ALA A 10 7.02 -17.67 -13.32
N THR A 11 7.66 -16.78 -12.57
CA THR A 11 7.16 -16.28 -11.28
C THR A 11 6.49 -14.91 -11.38
N SER A 12 6.55 -14.25 -12.54
CA SER A 12 5.87 -12.98 -12.76
C SER A 12 4.35 -13.14 -12.68
N ALA A 13 3.69 -12.14 -12.11
CA ALA A 13 2.23 -12.09 -12.03
C ALA A 13 1.58 -11.90 -13.40
N VAL A 14 2.15 -11.02 -14.21
CA VAL A 14 1.70 -10.71 -15.57
C VAL A 14 2.91 -10.48 -16.46
N LEU A 15 2.81 -10.94 -17.71
CA LEU A 15 3.71 -10.60 -18.80
C LEU A 15 2.96 -9.74 -19.80
N CYS A 16 3.59 -8.69 -20.32
CA CYS A 16 3.01 -7.79 -21.29
C CYS A 16 3.91 -7.72 -22.51
N PHE A 17 3.33 -7.85 -23.69
CA PHE A 17 4.04 -7.80 -24.95
C PHE A 17 3.34 -6.79 -25.87
N THR A 18 4.15 -5.91 -26.45
CA THR A 18 3.80 -5.03 -27.56
C THR A 18 4.44 -5.58 -28.83
N GLU A 19 3.92 -5.18 -29.99
CA GLU A 19 4.36 -5.72 -31.29
C GLU A 19 4.42 -7.25 -31.30
N THR A 20 3.29 -7.89 -31.04
CA THR A 20 3.21 -9.36 -31.03
C THR A 20 3.19 -9.98 -32.42
N TRP A 21 2.80 -9.19 -33.44
CA TRP A 21 2.60 -9.63 -34.83
C TRP A 21 1.59 -10.77 -34.97
N LEU A 22 0.75 -10.94 -33.95
CA LEU A 22 -0.33 -11.91 -33.94
C LEU A 22 -1.51 -11.42 -34.76
N CYS A 23 -2.26 -12.36 -35.31
CA CYS A 23 -3.49 -12.10 -36.04
C CYS A 23 -4.50 -13.23 -35.82
N GLY A 24 -5.73 -13.01 -36.27
CA GLY A 24 -6.85 -13.94 -36.06
C GLY A 24 -6.67 -15.31 -36.74
N SER A 25 -5.72 -15.46 -37.66
CA SER A 25 -5.38 -16.76 -38.25
C SER A 25 -4.55 -17.65 -37.32
N ILE A 26 -3.89 -17.07 -36.31
CA ILE A 26 -3.12 -17.82 -35.32
C ILE A 26 -4.07 -18.16 -34.17
N PRO A 27 -4.39 -19.44 -33.91
CA PRO A 27 -5.28 -19.81 -32.83
C PRO A 27 -4.59 -19.67 -31.46
N ASP A 28 -5.36 -19.33 -30.43
CA ASP A 28 -4.84 -19.16 -29.06
C ASP A 28 -4.20 -20.46 -28.52
N SER A 29 -4.63 -21.63 -29.01
CA SER A 29 -4.05 -22.93 -28.66
C SER A 29 -2.57 -23.04 -29.05
N ALA A 30 -2.15 -22.37 -30.11
CA ALA A 30 -0.75 -22.34 -30.55
C ALA A 30 0.14 -21.44 -29.66
N LEU A 31 -0.48 -20.58 -28.85
CA LEU A 31 0.18 -19.57 -28.02
C LEU A 31 0.15 -19.93 -26.53
N GLN A 32 -0.18 -21.17 -26.18
CA GLN A 32 -0.29 -21.57 -24.78
C GLN A 32 1.07 -21.51 -24.06
N LEU A 33 1.06 -20.80 -22.93
CA LEU A 33 2.15 -20.77 -21.97
C LEU A 33 1.67 -21.46 -20.68
N ALA A 34 2.32 -22.55 -20.29
CA ALA A 34 1.91 -23.31 -19.11
C ALA A 34 1.87 -22.44 -17.86
N GLY A 35 0.75 -22.47 -17.13
CA GLY A 35 0.53 -21.66 -15.92
C GLY A 35 0.09 -20.23 -16.18
N PHE A 36 -0.14 -19.84 -17.44
CA PHE A 36 -0.62 -18.51 -17.81
C PHE A 36 -1.85 -18.56 -18.70
N GLN A 37 -2.71 -17.54 -18.56
CA GLN A 37 -3.85 -17.29 -19.42
C GLN A 37 -3.53 -16.13 -20.37
N LEU A 38 -3.76 -16.34 -21.67
CA LEU A 38 -3.55 -15.35 -22.72
C LEU A 38 -4.77 -14.43 -22.87
N PHE A 39 -4.51 -13.12 -22.92
CA PHE A 39 -5.45 -12.09 -23.33
C PHE A 39 -4.77 -11.23 -24.39
N ARG A 40 -5.34 -11.10 -25.58
CA ARG A 40 -4.72 -10.35 -26.68
C ARG A 40 -5.70 -9.42 -27.39
N ALA A 41 -5.14 -8.36 -27.97
CA ALA A 41 -5.78 -7.49 -28.93
C ALA A 41 -4.86 -7.44 -30.17
N ASP A 42 -5.25 -8.19 -31.20
CA ASP A 42 -4.54 -8.18 -32.48
C ASP A 42 -4.79 -6.85 -33.21
N ARG A 43 -3.81 -6.39 -34.00
CA ARG A 43 -3.97 -5.15 -34.77
C ARG A 43 -5.09 -5.31 -35.80
N ASN A 44 -6.02 -4.35 -35.81
CA ASN A 44 -7.00 -4.23 -36.88
C ASN A 44 -6.40 -3.41 -38.03
N THR A 45 -6.24 -4.03 -39.19
CA THR A 45 -5.61 -3.41 -40.37
C THR A 45 -6.41 -2.25 -40.95
N GLU A 46 -7.74 -2.32 -40.89
CA GLU A 46 -8.64 -1.29 -41.41
C GLU A 46 -8.60 -0.04 -40.53
N LEU A 47 -8.70 -0.23 -39.21
CA LEU A 47 -8.71 0.88 -38.24
C LEU A 47 -7.35 1.54 -38.07
N SER A 48 -6.26 0.76 -38.15
CA SER A 48 -4.90 1.29 -38.01
C SER A 48 -4.33 1.88 -39.31
N GLY A 49 -4.92 1.54 -40.47
CA GLY A 49 -4.34 1.86 -41.78
C GLY A 49 -2.99 1.19 -42.03
N LYS A 50 -2.63 0.15 -41.26
CA LYS A 50 -1.32 -0.52 -41.33
C LYS A 50 -1.48 -2.01 -41.62
N THR A 51 -0.64 -2.52 -42.52
CA THR A 51 -0.71 -3.91 -43.02
C THR A 51 0.32 -4.85 -42.40
N LYS A 52 1.25 -4.35 -41.57
CA LYS A 52 2.32 -5.14 -40.95
C LYS A 52 2.52 -4.75 -39.49
N GLY A 53 2.90 -5.71 -38.65
CA GLY A 53 3.26 -5.53 -37.24
C GLY A 53 2.10 -5.21 -36.31
N GLY A 54 2.44 -4.85 -35.06
CA GLY A 54 1.49 -4.44 -34.02
C GLY A 54 0.89 -5.59 -33.23
N GLY A 55 -0.22 -5.28 -32.56
CA GLY A 55 -0.90 -6.20 -31.68
C GLY A 55 -0.24 -6.24 -30.31
N ILE A 56 -1.08 -6.42 -29.30
CA ILE A 56 -0.70 -6.33 -27.90
C ILE A 56 -1.26 -7.56 -27.17
N CYS A 57 -0.50 -8.12 -26.23
CA CYS A 57 -1.04 -9.17 -25.37
C CYS A 57 -0.54 -9.13 -23.94
N PHE A 58 -1.37 -9.68 -23.07
CA PHE A 58 -1.06 -10.02 -21.70
C PHE A 58 -1.09 -11.53 -21.51
N TYR A 59 -0.14 -12.03 -20.72
CA TYR A 59 -0.24 -13.34 -20.11
C TYR A 59 -0.38 -13.16 -18.61
N THR A 60 -1.50 -13.60 -18.02
CA THR A 60 -1.71 -13.53 -16.57
C THR A 60 -1.42 -14.87 -15.93
N ASN A 61 -0.61 -14.88 -14.86
CA ASN A 61 -0.26 -16.09 -14.14
C ASN A 61 -1.48 -16.62 -13.38
N SER A 62 -1.87 -17.87 -13.67
CA SER A 62 -3.05 -18.50 -13.06
C SER A 62 -2.87 -18.75 -11.55
N GLY A 63 -1.64 -18.73 -11.03
CA GLY A 63 -1.35 -18.75 -9.60
C GLY A 63 -1.55 -17.40 -8.90
N TRP A 64 -1.59 -16.31 -9.67
CA TRP A 64 -1.79 -14.94 -9.15
C TRP A 64 -3.25 -14.49 -9.26
N CYS A 65 -3.86 -14.69 -10.45
CA CYS A 65 -5.21 -14.21 -10.74
C CYS A 65 -5.87 -15.05 -11.84
N ASN A 66 -7.12 -15.48 -11.58
CA ASN A 66 -7.99 -16.12 -12.58
C ASN A 66 -9.26 -15.28 -12.89
N ASP A 67 -9.59 -14.30 -12.05
CA ASP A 67 -10.69 -13.37 -12.30
C ASP A 67 -10.15 -12.15 -13.06
N VAL A 68 -10.10 -12.31 -14.38
CA VAL A 68 -9.62 -11.32 -15.33
C VAL A 68 -10.74 -10.96 -16.30
N THR A 69 -11.05 -9.67 -16.41
CA THR A 69 -12.07 -9.16 -17.34
C THR A 69 -11.45 -8.15 -18.30
N VAL A 70 -11.64 -8.36 -19.60
CA VAL A 70 -11.28 -7.36 -20.62
C VAL A 70 -12.23 -6.17 -20.49
N ILE A 71 -11.68 -4.98 -20.26
CA ILE A 71 -12.47 -3.74 -20.13
C ILE A 71 -12.75 -3.14 -21.51
N GLN A 72 -11.67 -2.93 -22.28
CA GLN A 72 -11.75 -2.33 -23.60
C GLN A 72 -10.47 -2.61 -24.40
N GLN A 73 -10.61 -2.53 -25.72
CA GLN A 73 -9.53 -2.54 -26.69
C GLN A 73 -9.69 -1.34 -27.62
N HIS A 74 -8.58 -0.75 -28.04
CA HIS A 74 -8.58 0.35 -28.99
C HIS A 74 -7.44 0.16 -29.99
N CYS A 75 -7.74 0.41 -31.26
CA CYS A 75 -6.77 0.35 -32.35
C CYS A 75 -7.04 1.52 -33.29
N SER A 76 -6.03 2.35 -33.51
CA SER A 76 -6.03 3.49 -34.43
C SER A 76 -4.64 3.59 -35.09
N PRO A 77 -4.44 4.49 -36.07
CA PRO A 77 -3.14 4.68 -36.70
C PRO A 77 -2.05 5.15 -35.73
N ASP A 78 -2.47 5.83 -34.65
CA ASP A 78 -1.60 6.52 -33.70
C ASP A 78 -1.49 5.82 -32.33
N LEU A 79 -2.42 4.93 -32.01
CA LEU A 79 -2.51 4.33 -30.69
C LEU A 79 -3.18 2.95 -30.72
N GLU A 80 -2.52 1.98 -30.10
CA GLU A 80 -3.09 0.69 -29.73
C GLU A 80 -3.11 0.57 -28.20
N THR A 81 -4.27 0.25 -27.62
CA THR A 81 -4.40 0.01 -26.18
C THR A 81 -5.25 -1.21 -25.87
N PHE A 82 -4.89 -1.87 -24.78
CA PHE A 82 -5.62 -3.03 -24.28
C PHE A 82 -5.73 -2.99 -22.75
N PHE A 83 -6.96 -2.99 -22.24
CA PHE A 83 -7.27 -2.83 -20.83
C PHE A 83 -7.84 -4.12 -20.27
N ILE A 84 -7.22 -4.64 -19.22
CA ILE A 84 -7.73 -5.77 -18.45
C ILE A 84 -7.86 -5.39 -16.97
N ASN A 85 -8.92 -5.84 -16.32
CA ASN A 85 -9.07 -5.77 -14.88
C ASN A 85 -8.73 -7.12 -14.27
N CYS A 86 -7.81 -7.17 -13.33
CA CYS A 86 -7.38 -8.38 -12.64
C CYS A 86 -7.75 -8.30 -11.16
N LYS A 87 -8.46 -9.29 -10.66
CA LYS A 87 -8.78 -9.47 -9.23
C LYS A 87 -7.96 -10.64 -8.69
N PRO A 88 -6.74 -10.41 -8.16
CA PRO A 88 -5.88 -11.47 -7.70
C PRO A 88 -6.41 -12.10 -6.40
N PHE A 89 -5.98 -13.32 -6.11
CA PHE A 89 -6.36 -14.03 -4.87
C PHE A 89 -5.94 -13.28 -3.60
N TYR A 90 -4.85 -12.53 -3.68
CA TYR A 90 -4.29 -11.75 -2.58
C TYR A 90 -3.93 -10.34 -3.07
N SER A 91 -4.83 -9.37 -2.86
CA SER A 91 -4.53 -7.95 -3.06
C SER A 91 -4.14 -7.28 -1.73
N PRO A 92 -3.30 -6.22 -1.76
CA PRO A 92 -3.25 -5.24 -0.68
C PRO A 92 -4.66 -4.75 -0.37
N ARG A 93 -4.99 -4.58 0.92
CA ARG A 93 -6.34 -4.13 1.35
C ARG A 93 -6.72 -2.77 0.78
N GLU A 94 -5.73 -2.02 0.31
CA GLU A 94 -5.88 -0.71 -0.31
C GLU A 94 -6.53 -0.77 -1.70
N PHE A 95 -6.50 -1.91 -2.41
CA PHE A 95 -6.99 -2.02 -3.79
C PHE A 95 -7.99 -3.16 -3.96
N ALA A 96 -9.13 -2.86 -4.56
CA ALA A 96 -10.15 -3.84 -4.88
C ALA A 96 -9.72 -4.74 -6.06
N SER A 97 -9.05 -4.15 -7.05
CA SER A 97 -8.48 -4.86 -8.20
C SER A 97 -7.35 -4.05 -8.85
N PHE A 98 -6.69 -4.66 -9.84
CA PHE A 98 -5.60 -4.07 -10.61
C PHE A 98 -6.01 -3.93 -12.07
N ILE A 99 -6.03 -2.72 -12.58
CA ILE A 99 -6.30 -2.46 -13.98
C ILE A 99 -4.97 -2.31 -14.69
N LEU A 100 -4.71 -3.22 -15.62
CA LEU A 100 -3.50 -3.23 -16.44
C LEU A 100 -3.85 -2.69 -17.82
N VAL A 101 -3.09 -1.71 -18.24
CA VAL A 101 -3.25 -1.04 -19.53
C VAL A 101 -1.98 -1.27 -20.31
N SER A 102 -2.07 -2.01 -21.41
CA SER A 102 -0.97 -2.12 -22.35
C SER A 102 -1.12 -1.09 -23.46
N VAL A 103 -0.02 -0.45 -23.83
CA VAL A 103 0.03 0.67 -24.76
C VAL A 103 1.10 0.42 -25.81
N TYR A 104 0.75 0.67 -27.06
CA TYR A 104 1.72 0.79 -28.14
C TYR A 104 1.44 2.05 -28.96
N ILE A 105 2.40 2.97 -28.97
CA ILE A 105 2.37 4.20 -29.79
C ILE A 105 3.36 4.01 -30.93
N PRO A 106 2.92 3.92 -32.20
CA PRO A 106 3.81 3.76 -33.33
C PRO A 106 4.82 4.93 -33.49
N PRO A 107 6.03 4.71 -34.01
CA PRO A 107 7.06 5.75 -34.19
C PRO A 107 6.64 6.97 -35.04
N GLN A 108 5.73 6.74 -35.98
CA GLN A 108 5.16 7.70 -36.92
C GLN A 108 3.80 8.28 -36.47
N ALA A 109 3.35 7.97 -35.25
CA ALA A 109 2.08 8.43 -34.73
C ALA A 109 2.06 9.94 -34.47
N ASN A 110 0.87 10.54 -34.54
CA ASN A 110 0.61 11.82 -33.91
C ASN A 110 0.59 11.65 -32.39
N VAL A 111 1.73 11.94 -31.77
CA VAL A 111 1.97 11.73 -30.34
C VAL A 111 0.97 12.51 -29.47
N GLN A 112 0.58 13.72 -29.87
CA GLN A 112 -0.33 14.56 -29.08
C GLN A 112 -1.74 13.95 -29.02
N ASP A 113 -2.25 13.51 -30.16
CA ASP A 113 -3.58 12.88 -30.24
C ASP A 113 -3.59 11.52 -29.56
N ALA A 114 -2.52 10.73 -29.70
CA ALA A 114 -2.35 9.47 -29.00
C ALA A 114 -2.33 9.66 -27.47
N GLN A 115 -1.57 10.65 -26.96
CA GLN A 115 -1.50 10.95 -25.54
C GLN A 115 -2.84 11.41 -24.96
N ARG A 116 -3.56 12.31 -25.66
CA ARG A 116 -4.89 12.78 -25.24
C ARG A 116 -5.89 11.64 -25.20
N THR A 117 -5.94 10.84 -26.27
CA THR A 117 -6.83 9.68 -26.36
C THR A 117 -6.56 8.68 -25.24
N LEU A 118 -5.27 8.38 -24.98
CA LEU A 118 -4.87 7.49 -23.91
C LEU A 118 -5.22 8.05 -22.52
N ALA A 119 -5.01 9.35 -22.29
CA ALA A 119 -5.35 10.01 -21.04
C ALA A 119 -6.86 9.97 -20.78
N ASP A 120 -7.69 10.25 -21.78
CA ASP A 120 -9.15 10.17 -21.68
C ASP A 120 -9.62 8.75 -21.35
N GLN A 121 -9.02 7.74 -22.00
CA GLN A 121 -9.31 6.33 -21.71
C GLN A 121 -8.96 5.97 -20.26
N ILE A 122 -7.79 6.38 -19.77
CA ILE A 122 -7.36 6.13 -18.38
C ILE A 122 -8.29 6.82 -17.38
N LEU A 123 -8.61 8.11 -17.60
CA LEU A 123 -9.49 8.87 -16.72
C LEU A 123 -10.91 8.30 -16.67
N ARG A 124 -11.43 7.82 -17.80
CA ARG A 124 -12.73 7.14 -17.85
C ARG A 124 -12.74 5.89 -16.98
N VAL A 125 -11.70 5.07 -17.11
CA VAL A 125 -11.56 3.81 -16.35
C VAL A 125 -11.37 4.08 -14.85
N GLU A 126 -10.59 5.10 -14.48
CA GLU A 126 -10.42 5.54 -13.09
C GLU A 126 -11.75 5.96 -12.45
N ARG A 127 -12.62 6.66 -13.21
CA ARG A 127 -13.97 7.03 -12.74
C ARG A 127 -14.89 5.83 -12.57
N THR A 128 -14.81 4.84 -13.46
CA THR A 128 -15.63 3.63 -13.38
C THR A 128 -15.18 2.70 -12.25
N PHE A 129 -13.87 2.65 -11.96
CA PHE A 129 -13.27 1.74 -10.99
C PHE A 129 -12.39 2.50 -9.96
N PRO A 130 -12.99 3.34 -9.10
CA PRO A 130 -12.24 4.25 -8.22
C PRO A 130 -11.35 3.55 -7.18
N ASP A 131 -11.71 2.33 -6.78
CA ASP A 131 -10.94 1.54 -5.79
C ASP A 131 -9.88 0.62 -6.43
N SER A 132 -9.65 0.75 -7.74
CA SER A 132 -8.70 -0.07 -8.49
C SER A 132 -7.39 0.66 -8.75
N LEU A 133 -6.27 -0.06 -8.66
CA LEU A 133 -4.98 0.50 -9.03
C LEU A 133 -4.77 0.38 -10.54
N VAL A 134 -4.62 1.51 -11.23
CA VAL A 134 -4.28 1.55 -12.65
C VAL A 134 -2.76 1.50 -12.82
N ILE A 135 -2.29 0.57 -13.65
CA ILE A 135 -0.90 0.41 -14.07
C ILE A 135 -0.89 0.42 -15.59
N VAL A 136 -0.21 1.42 -16.15
CA VAL A 136 -0.07 1.60 -17.60
C VAL A 136 1.33 1.20 -17.98
N LEU A 137 1.50 0.30 -18.94
CA LEU A 137 2.79 -0.18 -19.40
C LEU A 137 2.81 -0.44 -20.90
N GLY A 138 3.99 -0.40 -21.51
CA GLY A 138 4.16 -0.72 -22.93
C GLY A 138 5.18 0.19 -23.59
N ASP A 139 5.16 0.20 -24.92
CA ASP A 139 6.10 0.96 -25.74
C ASP A 139 5.45 2.27 -26.21
N PHE A 140 5.97 3.37 -25.70
CA PHE A 140 5.46 4.70 -25.98
C PHE A 140 6.21 5.36 -27.15
N ASN A 141 7.32 4.78 -27.61
CA ASN A 141 8.23 5.41 -28.55
C ASN A 141 8.56 6.87 -28.15
N LYS A 142 7.90 7.84 -28.79
CA LYS A 142 8.10 9.29 -28.53
C LYS A 142 7.13 9.88 -27.50
N GLY A 143 6.17 9.10 -27.02
CA GLY A 143 5.10 9.54 -26.12
C GLY A 143 5.52 9.63 -24.66
N ASN A 144 5.02 10.66 -23.97
CA ASN A 144 5.22 10.86 -22.53
C ASN A 144 3.93 11.33 -21.85
N LEU A 145 3.40 10.57 -20.89
CA LEU A 145 2.13 10.89 -20.24
C LEU A 145 2.22 11.92 -19.11
N THR A 146 3.42 12.43 -18.79
CA THR A 146 3.62 13.31 -17.63
C THR A 146 2.81 14.61 -17.71
N HIS A 147 2.60 15.15 -18.92
CA HIS A 147 1.83 16.37 -19.13
C HIS A 147 0.32 16.14 -19.01
N GLU A 148 -0.21 15.14 -19.72
CA GLU A 148 -1.65 14.84 -19.74
C GLU A 148 -2.15 14.20 -18.43
N LEU A 149 -1.29 13.43 -17.75
CA LEU A 149 -1.59 12.72 -16.51
C LEU A 149 -0.54 13.02 -15.43
N PRO A 150 -0.51 14.23 -14.85
CA PRO A 150 0.51 14.64 -13.88
C PRO A 150 0.50 13.83 -12.57
N LYS A 151 -0.60 13.15 -12.27
CA LYS A 151 -0.71 12.23 -11.12
C LYS A 151 0.07 10.93 -11.33
N TYR A 152 0.27 10.53 -12.57
CA TYR A 152 0.90 9.26 -12.94
C TYR A 152 2.41 9.46 -13.04
N ARG A 153 3.16 8.63 -12.32
CA ARG A 153 4.63 8.72 -12.27
C ARG A 153 5.24 7.60 -13.09
N GLN A 154 6.20 7.97 -13.94
CA GLN A 154 7.00 7.02 -14.70
C GLN A 154 7.98 6.28 -13.78
N LEU A 155 7.94 4.95 -13.81
CA LEU A 155 8.76 4.08 -12.97
C LEU A 155 10.01 3.55 -13.67
N ILE A 156 9.98 3.39 -14.99
CA ILE A 156 11.12 2.92 -15.79
C ILE A 156 12.04 4.10 -16.08
N LYS A 157 13.30 3.97 -15.68
CA LYS A 157 14.36 4.99 -15.84
C LYS A 157 15.62 4.46 -16.49
N CYS A 158 15.65 3.18 -16.83
CA CYS A 158 16.76 2.55 -17.54
C CYS A 158 16.49 2.54 -19.05
N PRO A 159 17.52 2.59 -19.90
CA PRO A 159 17.36 2.39 -21.34
C PRO A 159 16.67 1.05 -21.65
N THR A 160 15.77 1.06 -22.62
CA THR A 160 14.99 -0.11 -23.03
C THR A 160 15.22 -0.49 -24.49
N ARG A 161 15.74 0.43 -25.30
CA ARG A 161 16.26 0.16 -26.65
C ARG A 161 17.49 1.02 -26.87
N GLU A 162 18.65 0.39 -27.05
CA GLU A 162 19.95 1.09 -27.09
C GLU A 162 20.09 2.04 -25.88
N GLU A 163 20.34 3.33 -26.09
CA GLU A 163 20.45 4.36 -25.05
C GLU A 163 19.09 5.04 -24.74
N ASN A 164 18.02 4.68 -25.44
CA ASN A 164 16.72 5.33 -25.33
C ASN A 164 15.79 4.59 -24.35
N ILE A 165 14.96 5.35 -23.64
CA ILE A 165 13.87 4.83 -22.81
C ILE A 165 12.60 5.00 -23.63
N LEU A 166 12.15 3.93 -24.29
CA LEU A 166 10.92 3.94 -25.10
C LEU A 166 9.77 3.24 -24.37
N ASP A 167 10.10 2.21 -23.59
CA ASP A 167 9.13 1.48 -22.79
C ASP A 167 8.91 2.20 -21.47
N HIS A 168 7.66 2.45 -21.14
CA HIS A 168 7.28 3.17 -19.93
C HIS A 168 6.34 2.36 -19.07
N CYS A 169 6.39 2.62 -17.77
CA CYS A 169 5.42 2.13 -16.80
C CYS A 169 4.96 3.31 -15.95
N TYR A 170 3.66 3.60 -15.93
CA TYR A 170 3.04 4.68 -15.19
C TYR A 170 2.06 4.14 -14.16
N THR A 171 2.08 4.72 -12.96
CA THR A 171 1.06 4.49 -11.92
C THR A 171 0.99 5.68 -10.96
N THR A 172 -0.08 5.77 -10.19
CA THR A 172 -0.29 6.87 -9.22
C THR A 172 0.57 6.72 -7.96
N ILE A 173 1.07 5.51 -7.68
CA ILE A 173 1.87 5.21 -6.49
C ILE A 173 3.36 5.39 -6.79
N SER A 174 3.98 6.35 -6.09
CA SER A 174 5.42 6.55 -6.15
C SER A 174 6.18 5.34 -5.61
N ASN A 175 7.23 4.92 -6.33
CA ASN A 175 8.09 3.79 -5.96
C ASN A 175 7.31 2.47 -5.78
N ALA A 176 6.22 2.28 -6.54
CA ALA A 176 5.45 1.04 -6.49
C ALA A 176 6.26 -0.17 -6.96
N TYR A 177 7.08 0.04 -7.99
CA TYR A 177 7.94 -0.98 -8.58
C TYR A 177 9.37 -0.47 -8.73
N HIS A 178 10.31 -1.40 -8.64
CA HIS A 178 11.69 -1.22 -9.07
C HIS A 178 11.85 -1.89 -10.44
N ALA A 179 12.21 -1.11 -11.45
CA ALA A 179 12.44 -1.59 -12.80
C ALA A 179 13.86 -2.15 -12.93
N VAL A 180 13.96 -3.41 -13.36
CA VAL A 180 15.24 -4.10 -13.57
C VAL A 180 15.32 -4.55 -15.03
N PRO A 181 16.31 -4.09 -15.81
CA PRO A 181 16.50 -4.56 -17.18
C PRO A 181 16.93 -6.03 -17.21
N ARG A 182 16.46 -6.76 -18.21
CA ARG A 182 16.73 -8.18 -18.47
C ARG A 182 17.01 -8.38 -19.96
N ALA A 183 17.86 -9.37 -20.26
CA ALA A 183 18.20 -9.70 -21.63
C ALA A 183 16.94 -9.86 -22.50
N ALA A 184 17.00 -9.32 -23.71
CA ALA A 184 15.94 -9.40 -24.69
C ALA A 184 15.43 -10.84 -24.87
N LEU A 185 14.17 -10.95 -25.27
CA LEU A 185 13.57 -12.22 -25.61
C LEU A 185 13.70 -12.48 -27.11
N GLY A 186 14.29 -13.61 -27.49
CA GLY A 186 14.45 -13.96 -28.90
C GLY A 186 15.32 -12.94 -29.64
N HIS A 187 14.80 -12.41 -30.75
CA HIS A 187 15.48 -11.44 -31.61
C HIS A 187 14.98 -10.01 -31.44
N SER A 188 14.30 -9.71 -30.32
CA SER A 188 13.87 -8.35 -30.03
C SER A 188 15.09 -7.45 -29.81
N ASP A 189 15.03 -6.24 -30.35
CA ASP A 189 15.97 -5.15 -30.13
C ASP A 189 15.63 -4.34 -28.86
N HIS A 190 14.51 -4.65 -28.21
CA HIS A 190 14.14 -4.11 -26.90
C HIS A 190 14.61 -5.04 -25.76
N VAL A 191 15.09 -4.40 -24.70
CA VAL A 191 15.41 -5.02 -23.41
C VAL A 191 14.11 -5.34 -22.68
N MET A 192 14.01 -6.53 -22.10
CA MET A 192 12.87 -6.87 -21.25
C MET A 192 12.99 -6.12 -19.92
N VAL A 193 11.94 -5.45 -19.47
CA VAL A 193 11.93 -4.78 -18.16
C VAL A 193 11.15 -5.59 -17.14
N HIS A 194 11.81 -6.07 -16.09
CA HIS A 194 11.18 -6.76 -14.98
C HIS A 194 10.83 -5.76 -13.86
N LEU A 195 9.53 -5.56 -13.63
CA LEU A 195 9.02 -4.69 -12.57
C LEU A 195 8.83 -5.48 -11.27
N ILE A 196 9.74 -5.30 -10.32
CA ILE A 196 9.68 -5.97 -9.01
C ILE A 196 8.90 -5.07 -8.03
N PRO A 197 7.85 -5.57 -7.35
CA PRO A 197 7.11 -4.78 -6.37
C PRO A 197 8.03 -4.26 -5.27
N ALA A 198 8.22 -2.93 -5.21
CA ALA A 198 8.91 -2.23 -4.14
C ALA A 198 7.93 -1.69 -3.09
N TYR A 199 6.63 -1.64 -3.45
CA TYR A 199 5.57 -1.21 -2.56
C TYR A 199 5.48 -2.10 -1.31
N ARG A 200 5.74 -1.49 -0.15
CA ARG A 200 5.38 -2.07 1.15
C ARG A 200 4.00 -1.55 1.53
N GLN A 201 3.05 -2.45 1.78
CA GLN A 201 1.70 -2.13 2.27
C GLN A 201 1.76 -1.09 3.39
N LYS A 202 0.82 -0.14 3.46
CA LYS A 202 0.80 0.90 4.51
C LYS A 202 0.83 0.30 5.91
N LEU A 203 0.23 -0.88 6.06
CA LEU A 203 0.28 -1.74 7.24
C LEU A 203 1.70 -2.07 7.74
N LYS A 204 2.64 -2.28 6.82
CA LYS A 204 4.04 -2.61 7.13
C LYS A 204 4.92 -1.35 7.29
N LEU A 205 4.44 -0.18 6.86
CA LEU A 205 5.16 1.09 6.94
C LEU A 205 4.91 1.83 8.26
N CYS A 206 3.71 1.70 8.83
CA CYS A 206 3.41 2.35 10.10
C CYS A 206 3.93 1.50 11.28
N LYS A 207 5.01 1.95 11.91
CA LYS A 207 5.43 1.40 13.21
C LYS A 207 4.24 1.48 14.18
N PRO A 208 3.92 0.40 14.92
CA PRO A 208 2.86 0.46 15.90
C PRO A 208 3.19 1.51 16.96
N ALA A 209 2.20 2.30 17.36
CA ALA A 209 2.38 3.26 18.43
C ALA A 209 2.41 2.50 19.76
N VAL A 210 3.59 2.48 20.38
CA VAL A 210 3.81 1.94 21.72
C VAL A 210 3.51 3.07 22.70
N ARG A 211 2.54 2.86 23.58
CA ARG A 211 2.25 3.77 24.70
C ARG A 211 2.51 3.03 25.99
N THR A 212 3.41 3.56 26.81
CA THR A 212 3.62 3.09 28.18
C THR A 212 2.84 4.01 29.10
N SER A 213 2.03 3.45 29.99
CA SER A 213 1.29 4.19 31.01
C SER A 213 1.47 3.53 32.36
N LYS A 214 1.68 4.34 33.40
CA LYS A 214 1.69 3.89 34.80
C LYS A 214 0.30 3.34 35.16
N GLN A 215 0.26 2.16 35.80
CA GLN A 215 -0.97 1.50 36.22
C GLN A 215 -1.23 1.81 37.69
N TRP A 216 -2.11 2.78 37.93
CA TRP A 216 -2.54 3.20 39.27
C TRP A 216 -3.62 2.26 39.82
N SER A 217 -3.23 1.08 40.28
CA SER A 217 -4.09 0.20 41.10
C SER A 217 -4.11 0.66 42.56
N SER A 218 -5.16 0.29 43.30
CA SER A 218 -5.27 0.61 44.73
C SER A 218 -4.06 0.12 45.53
N GLU A 219 -3.61 -1.11 45.28
CA GLU A 219 -2.43 -1.72 45.91
C GLU A 219 -1.15 -0.90 45.66
N ALA A 220 -0.82 -0.64 44.40
CA ALA A 220 0.33 0.19 44.02
C ALA A 220 0.30 1.63 44.59
N VAL A 221 -0.90 2.19 44.78
CA VAL A 221 -1.06 3.51 45.43
C VAL A 221 -0.78 3.41 46.93
N GLU A 222 -1.23 2.34 47.58
CA GLU A 222 -0.95 2.08 49.00
C GLU A 222 0.54 1.87 49.24
N ASP A 223 1.22 1.08 48.38
CA ASP A 223 2.66 0.86 48.47
C ASP A 223 3.47 2.15 48.29
N LEU A 224 3.11 2.96 47.28
CA LEU A 224 3.74 4.27 47.08
C LEU A 224 3.52 5.19 48.28
N LYS A 225 2.31 5.19 48.84
CA LYS A 225 1.99 5.99 50.03
C LYS A 225 2.84 5.56 51.23
N ALA A 226 2.95 4.26 51.50
CA ALA A 226 3.80 3.74 52.56
C ALA A 226 5.28 4.12 52.37
N CYS A 227 5.78 4.11 51.13
CA CYS A 227 7.14 4.57 50.82
C CYS A 227 7.33 6.06 51.14
N LEU A 228 6.39 6.92 50.75
CA LEU A 228 6.50 8.36 50.98
C LEU A 228 6.31 8.74 52.46
N GLU A 229 5.50 7.99 53.20
CA GLU A 229 5.31 8.18 54.65
C GLU A 229 6.53 7.75 55.48
N THR A 230 7.30 6.79 54.99
CA THR A 230 8.54 6.31 55.65
C THR A 230 9.79 7.07 55.22
N THR A 231 9.66 8.00 54.27
CA THR A 231 10.78 8.82 53.80
C THR A 231 11.11 9.91 54.82
N ASP A 232 12.39 10.01 55.19
CA ASP A 232 12.90 11.16 55.96
C ASP A 232 13.12 12.36 55.04
N TRP A 233 12.16 13.30 55.05
CA TRP A 233 12.17 14.47 54.19
C TRP A 233 13.21 15.53 54.59
N ASP A 234 13.68 15.52 55.84
CA ASP A 234 14.66 16.52 56.32
C ASP A 234 16.06 16.29 55.74
N VAL A 235 16.34 15.08 55.24
CA VAL A 235 17.57 14.77 54.48
C VAL A 235 17.67 15.63 53.21
N PHE A 236 16.56 15.88 52.51
CA PHE A 236 16.57 16.73 51.32
C PHE A 236 16.79 18.19 51.69
N ARG A 237 16.19 18.65 52.80
CA ARG A 237 16.34 20.03 53.27
C ARG A 237 17.78 20.35 53.69
N THR A 238 18.47 19.38 54.30
CA THR A 238 19.85 19.52 54.76
C THR A 238 20.88 19.35 53.65
N ALA A 239 20.55 18.58 52.59
CA ALA A 239 21.46 18.31 51.48
C ALA A 239 21.48 19.39 50.39
N THR A 240 20.50 20.30 50.35
CA THR A 240 20.37 21.32 49.29
C THR A 240 20.59 22.73 49.79
N THR A 241 21.18 23.58 48.96
CA THR A 241 21.56 24.96 49.34
C THR A 241 20.62 26.03 48.77
N SER A 242 19.79 25.66 47.80
CA SER A 242 18.81 26.55 47.16
C SER A 242 17.42 25.93 47.09
N LEU A 243 16.39 26.77 47.02
CA LEU A 243 15.00 26.31 46.89
C LEU A 243 14.78 25.53 45.58
N ASP A 244 15.39 25.98 44.48
CA ASP A 244 15.27 25.30 43.19
C ASP A 244 15.87 23.89 43.25
N GLU A 245 17.05 23.73 43.83
CA GLU A 245 17.71 22.44 44.04
C GLU A 245 16.90 21.52 44.98
N TYR A 246 16.30 22.08 46.03
CA TYR A 246 15.36 21.35 46.89
C TYR A 246 14.15 20.83 46.09
N THR A 247 13.53 21.67 45.26
CA THR A 247 12.37 21.23 44.46
C THR A 247 12.75 20.18 43.42
N GLU A 248 13.92 20.30 42.80
CA GLU A 248 14.40 19.34 41.80
C GLU A 248 14.72 17.98 42.43
N THR A 249 15.40 17.98 43.58
CA THR A 249 15.75 16.75 44.30
C THR A 249 14.52 16.02 44.84
N VAL A 250 13.58 16.74 45.44
CA VAL A 250 12.30 16.18 45.91
C VAL A 250 11.47 15.64 44.74
N THR A 251 11.35 16.39 43.64
CA THR A 251 10.61 15.94 42.45
C THR A 251 11.23 14.70 41.82
N SER A 252 12.57 14.63 41.80
CA SER A 252 13.32 13.48 41.30
C SER A 252 13.12 12.26 42.20
N TYR A 253 13.13 12.44 43.52
CA TYR A 253 12.89 11.35 44.46
C TYR A 253 11.45 10.83 44.37
N ILE A 254 10.44 11.71 44.30
CA ILE A 254 9.05 11.31 44.09
C ILE A 254 8.91 10.53 42.77
N SER A 255 9.54 11.00 41.69
CA SER A 255 9.53 10.30 40.41
C SER A 255 10.17 8.91 40.50
N PHE A 256 11.26 8.77 41.27
CA PHE A 256 11.91 7.49 41.56
C PHE A 256 10.99 6.53 42.34
N CYS A 257 10.33 7.03 43.40
CA CYS A 257 9.35 6.24 44.16
C CYS A 257 8.19 5.80 43.26
N GLU A 258 7.66 6.69 42.42
CA GLU A 258 6.63 6.32 41.47
C GLU A 258 7.08 5.24 40.48
N ASP A 259 8.34 5.26 40.03
CA ASP A 259 8.86 4.27 39.09
C ASP A 259 9.15 2.91 39.74
N CYS A 260 9.46 2.90 41.05
CA CYS A 260 9.69 1.68 41.83
C CYS A 260 8.38 0.97 42.19
N TRP A 261 7.36 1.72 42.59
CA TRP A 261 6.13 1.16 43.16
C TRP A 261 4.96 1.11 42.17
N ILE A 262 4.94 1.95 41.13
CA ILE A 262 3.85 1.93 40.15
C ILE A 262 4.24 1.11 38.91
N PRO A 263 3.64 -0.06 38.69
CA PRO A 263 3.96 -0.88 37.54
C PRO A 263 3.59 -0.16 36.24
N SER A 264 4.51 -0.20 35.28
CA SER A 264 4.29 0.33 33.94
C SER A 264 3.62 -0.72 33.05
N ARG A 265 2.53 -0.34 32.38
CA ARG A 265 1.87 -1.18 31.36
C ARG A 265 2.12 -0.64 29.97
N THR A 266 2.74 -1.44 29.13
CA THR A 266 2.95 -1.12 27.71
C THR A 266 1.77 -1.61 26.88
N ARG A 267 1.15 -0.70 26.12
CA ARG A 267 0.11 -1.01 25.14
C ARG A 267 0.61 -0.67 23.75
N VAL A 268 0.66 -1.69 22.91
CA VAL A 268 0.95 -1.56 21.48
C VAL A 268 -0.36 -1.32 20.74
N SER A 269 -0.45 -0.21 20.01
CA SER A 269 -1.60 0.12 19.18
C SER A 269 -1.21 0.18 17.71
N TYR A 270 -1.98 -0.49 16.86
CA TYR A 270 -1.73 -0.53 15.42
C TYR A 270 -2.61 0.52 14.73
N ASN A 271 -2.10 1.15 13.67
CA ASN A 271 -2.86 2.17 12.92
C ASN A 271 -4.17 1.63 12.31
N ASN A 272 -4.33 0.31 12.19
CA ASN A 272 -5.54 -0.34 11.67
C ASN A 272 -6.46 -0.91 12.76
N ASP A 273 -6.19 -0.65 14.05
CA ASP A 273 -7.13 -0.99 15.12
C ASP A 273 -8.42 -0.22 14.88
N LYS A 274 -9.49 -0.94 14.54
CA LYS A 274 -10.80 -0.33 14.34
C LYS A 274 -11.22 0.34 15.65
N PRO A 275 -11.73 1.58 15.63
CA PRO A 275 -12.06 2.31 16.86
C PRO A 275 -13.16 1.63 17.68
N TRP A 276 -14.03 0.85 17.04
CA TRP A 276 -15.04 0.02 17.69
C TRP A 276 -14.50 -1.32 18.24
N PHE A 277 -13.22 -1.66 18.03
CA PHE A 277 -12.62 -2.93 18.45
C PHE A 277 -12.05 -2.85 19.89
N SER A 278 -12.95 -3.04 20.85
CA SER A 278 -12.69 -2.92 22.29
C SER A 278 -11.89 -4.10 22.87
N PRO A 279 -11.32 -3.96 24.11
CA PRO A 279 -10.69 -5.06 24.82
C PRO A 279 -11.60 -6.29 25.00
N LYS A 280 -12.90 -6.06 25.23
CA LYS A 280 -13.93 -7.11 25.30
C LYS A 280 -13.99 -7.93 24.00
N LEU A 281 -13.91 -7.28 22.85
CA LEU A 281 -13.89 -7.98 21.56
C LEU A 281 -12.58 -8.76 21.32
N ARG A 282 -11.45 -8.26 21.84
CA ARG A 282 -10.17 -9.02 21.83
C ARG A 282 -10.29 -10.30 22.64
N GLN A 283 -10.86 -10.23 23.85
CA GLN A 283 -11.11 -11.42 24.68
C GLN A 283 -12.04 -12.42 23.99
N LEU A 284 -13.18 -11.97 23.46
CA LEU A 284 -14.11 -12.85 22.74
C LEU A 284 -13.47 -13.49 21.49
N ARG A 285 -12.56 -12.77 20.81
CA ARG A 285 -11.79 -13.33 19.70
C ARG A 285 -10.86 -14.45 20.17
N LEU A 286 -10.12 -14.22 21.27
CA LEU A 286 -9.21 -15.22 21.83
C LEU A 286 -9.97 -16.47 22.27
N GLN A 287 -11.10 -16.33 22.95
CA GLN A 287 -11.96 -17.46 23.34
C GLN A 287 -12.46 -18.27 22.14
N LYS A 288 -12.83 -17.58 21.04
CA LYS A 288 -13.21 -18.25 19.78
C LYS A 288 -12.04 -19.01 19.15
N GLU A 289 -10.84 -18.42 19.15
CA GLU A 289 -9.63 -19.05 18.61
C GLU A 289 -9.15 -20.23 19.48
N GLU A 290 -9.35 -20.17 20.79
CA GLU A 290 -9.10 -21.27 21.72
C GLU A 290 -10.08 -22.42 21.48
N ALA A 291 -11.39 -22.14 21.39
CA ALA A 291 -12.42 -23.16 21.10
C ALA A 291 -12.21 -23.84 19.73
N PHE A 292 -11.68 -23.11 18.75
CA PHE A 292 -11.28 -23.70 17.47
C PHE A 292 -10.10 -24.66 17.61
N ARG A 293 -9.07 -24.25 18.38
CA ARG A 293 -7.87 -25.07 18.61
C ARG A 293 -8.16 -26.31 19.45
N SER A 294 -9.11 -26.24 20.38
CA SER A 294 -9.51 -27.39 21.20
C SER A 294 -10.37 -28.42 20.47
N GLY A 295 -10.81 -28.14 19.23
CA GLY A 295 -11.62 -29.05 18.41
C GLY A 295 -13.09 -29.18 18.84
N ASP A 296 -13.52 -28.45 19.87
CA ASP A 296 -14.89 -28.45 20.39
C ASP A 296 -15.81 -27.65 19.48
N ARG A 297 -16.61 -28.37 18.67
CA ARG A 297 -17.48 -27.76 17.66
C ARG A 297 -18.60 -26.91 18.26
N ASP A 298 -19.15 -27.29 19.41
CA ASP A 298 -20.30 -26.60 19.98
C ASP A 298 -19.86 -25.36 20.75
N ARG A 299 -18.77 -25.45 21.53
CA ARG A 299 -18.11 -24.27 22.13
C ARG A 299 -17.61 -23.30 21.07
N PHE A 300 -17.13 -23.77 19.93
CA PHE A 300 -16.75 -22.91 18.80
C PHE A 300 -17.96 -22.20 18.18
N LYS A 301 -19.09 -22.90 17.95
CA LYS A 301 -20.32 -22.28 17.43
C LYS A 301 -20.84 -21.19 18.37
N GLU A 302 -20.89 -21.46 19.67
CA GLU A 302 -21.33 -20.49 20.68
C GLU A 302 -20.40 -19.27 20.70
N SER A 303 -19.08 -19.49 20.79
CA SER A 303 -18.08 -18.43 20.81
C SER A 303 -18.09 -17.60 19.52
N LYS A 304 -18.31 -18.24 18.35
CA LYS A 304 -18.48 -17.56 17.07
C LYS A 304 -19.73 -16.68 17.04
N TYR A 305 -20.86 -17.16 17.56
CA TYR A 305 -22.09 -16.39 17.66
C TYR A 305 -21.92 -15.19 18.60
N ARG A 306 -21.38 -15.41 19.80
CA ARG A 306 -21.14 -14.35 20.80
C ARG A 306 -20.20 -13.28 20.27
N PHE A 307 -19.09 -13.66 19.63
CA PHE A 307 -18.18 -12.73 18.97
C PHE A 307 -18.88 -11.92 17.87
N SER A 308 -19.64 -12.58 16.99
CA SER A 308 -20.34 -11.91 15.88
C SER A 308 -21.42 -10.94 16.38
N LYS A 309 -22.17 -11.31 17.43
CA LYS A 309 -23.16 -10.43 18.08
C LYS A 309 -22.47 -9.20 18.68
N ALA A 310 -21.41 -9.40 19.45
CA ALA A 310 -20.66 -8.31 20.06
C ALA A 310 -20.02 -7.36 19.03
N VAL A 311 -19.53 -7.88 17.89
CA VAL A 311 -19.02 -7.06 16.78
C VAL A 311 -20.12 -6.19 16.18
N ARG A 312 -21.34 -6.74 15.97
CA ARG A 312 -22.48 -5.96 15.47
C ARG A 312 -22.88 -4.86 16.44
N ASP A 313 -22.99 -5.17 17.73
CA ASP A 313 -23.34 -4.18 18.76
C ASP A 313 -22.28 -3.07 18.87
N ALA A 314 -21.00 -3.42 18.84
CA ALA A 314 -19.91 -2.44 18.88
C ALA A 314 -19.89 -1.52 17.66
N LYS A 315 -20.16 -2.06 16.46
CA LYS A 315 -20.31 -1.26 15.24
C LYS A 315 -21.51 -0.32 15.31
N ARG A 316 -22.65 -0.79 15.84
CA ARG A 316 -23.87 0.02 16.02
C ARG A 316 -23.61 1.19 16.97
N LEU A 317 -23.08 0.91 18.17
CA LEU A 317 -22.76 1.93 19.16
C LEU A 317 -21.77 2.97 18.62
N TYR A 318 -20.74 2.52 17.89
CA TYR A 318 -19.79 3.42 17.26
C TYR A 318 -20.47 4.32 16.22
N SER A 319 -21.35 3.77 15.37
CA SER A 319 -22.11 4.56 14.40
C SER A 319 -23.03 5.58 15.06
N GLU A 320 -23.69 5.23 16.16
CA GLU A 320 -24.55 6.14 16.93
C GLU A 320 -23.75 7.28 17.56
N ASN A 321 -22.59 6.97 18.16
CA ASN A 321 -21.70 7.98 18.72
C ASN A 321 -21.14 8.91 17.64
N LEU A 322 -20.81 8.37 16.47
CA LEU A 322 -20.36 9.18 15.34
C LEU A 322 -21.47 10.14 14.87
N LYS A 323 -22.72 9.66 14.75
CA LYS A 323 -23.88 10.51 14.41
C LYS A 323 -24.07 11.62 15.44
N LYS A 324 -24.00 11.31 16.75
CA LYS A 324 -24.10 12.31 17.83
C LYS A 324 -23.02 13.38 17.73
N GLN A 325 -21.79 13.03 17.34
CA GLN A 325 -20.70 14.01 17.15
C GLN A 325 -20.96 14.96 15.98
N PHE A 326 -21.69 14.52 14.94
CA PHE A 326 -22.08 15.38 13.82
C PHE A 326 -23.34 16.20 14.07
N SER A 327 -24.23 15.73 14.94
CA SER A 327 -25.44 16.46 15.34
C SER A 327 -25.19 17.45 16.48
N ALA A 328 -24.03 17.38 17.14
CA ALA A 328 -23.64 18.36 18.15
C ALA A 328 -23.33 19.70 17.48
N ASN A 329 -23.90 20.80 17.99
CA ASN A 329 -23.63 22.17 17.52
C ASN A 329 -22.25 22.68 17.98
N ASP A 330 -21.25 21.78 17.98
CA ASP A 330 -19.88 22.01 18.40
C ASP A 330 -18.94 21.67 17.23
N SER A 331 -18.33 22.70 16.66
CA SER A 331 -17.40 22.57 15.54
C SER A 331 -16.19 21.70 15.89
N ALA A 332 -15.74 21.67 17.15
CA ALA A 332 -14.63 20.82 17.58
C ALA A 332 -14.99 19.32 17.52
N SER A 333 -16.22 18.97 17.93
CA SER A 333 -16.76 17.61 17.84
C SER A 333 -16.93 17.14 16.38
N VAL A 334 -17.39 18.02 15.49
CA VAL A 334 -17.49 17.74 14.05
C VAL A 334 -16.11 17.51 13.43
N TRP A 335 -15.14 18.39 13.73
CA TRP A 335 -13.76 18.23 13.28
C TRP A 335 -13.10 16.96 13.82
N LYS A 336 -13.40 16.57 15.06
CA LYS A 336 -12.95 15.31 15.65
C LYS A 336 -13.54 14.09 14.93
N GLY A 337 -14.83 14.13 14.59
CA GLY A 337 -15.50 13.10 13.78
C GLY A 337 -14.88 12.96 12.38
N LEU A 338 -14.66 14.09 11.69
CA LEU A 338 -13.98 14.13 10.38
C LEU A 338 -12.58 13.52 10.43
N ARG A 339 -11.78 13.83 11.45
CA ARG A 339 -10.44 13.22 11.64
C ARG A 339 -10.50 11.72 11.86
N GLN A 340 -11.52 11.23 12.58
CA GLN A 340 -11.70 9.79 12.82
C GLN A 340 -12.12 9.02 11.56
N ILE A 341 -12.88 9.64 10.65
CA ILE A 341 -13.26 9.03 9.37
C ILE A 341 -12.09 9.02 8.38
N THR A 342 -11.38 10.15 8.29
CA THR A 342 -10.32 10.36 7.30
C THR A 342 -8.95 9.84 7.74
N ASN A 343 -8.81 9.39 8.99
CA ASN A 343 -7.52 9.09 9.64
C ASN A 343 -6.52 10.25 9.58
N TYR A 344 -6.99 11.48 9.42
CA TYR A 344 -6.16 12.68 9.36
C TYR A 344 -5.57 12.98 10.74
N LYS A 345 -4.23 12.91 10.84
CA LYS A 345 -3.47 13.38 12.02
C LYS A 345 -2.83 14.72 11.66
N PRO A 346 -3.15 15.82 12.35
CA PRO A 346 -2.45 17.08 12.12
C PRO A 346 -0.98 16.90 12.48
N ASN A 347 -0.09 17.50 11.69
CA ASN A 347 1.32 17.57 12.05
C ASN A 347 1.44 18.33 13.38
N PRO A 348 2.24 17.84 14.35
CA PRO A 348 2.52 18.62 15.53
C PRO A 348 3.15 19.95 15.11
N PRO A 349 2.82 21.08 15.76
CA PRO A 349 3.53 22.32 15.54
C PRO A 349 5.03 22.08 15.81
N PRO A 350 5.93 22.67 15.01
CA PRO A 350 7.37 22.50 15.22
C PRO A 350 7.72 22.97 16.64
N LEU A 351 8.11 22.02 17.49
CA LEU A 351 8.79 22.34 18.74
C LEU A 351 10.10 23.04 18.36
N CYS A 352 10.23 24.27 18.81
CA CYS A 352 11.41 25.10 18.63
C CYS A 352 12.63 24.38 19.24
N GLN A 353 13.50 23.79 18.41
CA GLN A 353 14.81 23.31 18.83
C GLN A 353 15.88 23.68 17.79
N ARG A 354 16.95 24.25 18.34
CA ARG A 354 18.14 24.88 17.73
C ARG A 354 18.89 23.96 16.74
N PRO A 355 19.71 24.54 15.84
CA PRO A 355 20.42 23.79 14.81
C PRO A 355 21.58 22.99 15.41
N ALA A 356 21.59 21.67 15.18
CA ALA A 356 22.77 20.85 15.36
C ALA A 356 23.64 20.93 14.09
N SER A 357 24.88 21.31 14.32
CA SER A 357 25.98 21.46 13.39
C SER A 357 26.34 20.16 12.68
N GLY A 358 26.94 20.30 11.48
CA GLY A 358 27.19 19.22 10.55
C GLY A 358 28.32 18.25 10.92
N LYS A 359 28.35 17.18 10.11
CA LYS A 359 29.44 16.23 9.76
C LYS A 359 28.70 15.04 9.11
N ARG A 360 29.14 14.37 8.05
CA ARG A 360 30.30 14.41 7.16
C ARG A 360 29.90 13.52 5.98
N ALA A 361 30.36 13.84 4.78
CA ALA A 361 30.24 12.97 3.63
C ALA A 361 30.99 11.65 3.86
N GLU A 362 30.41 10.54 3.45
CA GLU A 362 31.14 9.34 3.02
C GLU A 362 30.59 8.88 1.66
N ARG A 363 31.43 9.04 0.64
CA ARG A 363 31.35 8.36 -0.66
C ARG A 363 31.99 6.98 -0.52
N LEU A 364 31.49 5.98 -1.25
CA LEU A 364 32.23 4.97 -2.05
C LEU A 364 31.19 3.95 -2.60
N LEU A 365 30.82 3.87 -3.89
CA LEU A 365 31.48 3.40 -5.14
C LEU A 365 31.60 1.85 -5.31
N LEU A 366 30.77 1.33 -6.26
CA LEU A 366 30.84 0.14 -7.17
C LEU A 366 31.08 -1.28 -6.59
N GLN A 367 30.63 -2.41 -7.18
CA GLN A 367 30.45 -2.86 -8.59
C GLN A 367 29.46 -4.07 -8.60
N ILE A 368 28.79 -4.55 -9.67
CA ILE A 368 29.12 -4.70 -11.11
C ILE A 368 27.88 -4.45 -11.97
#